data_AF-A0A238K9K7-F1
#
_entry.id   AF-A0A238K9K7-F1
#
_cell.length_a   1.000
_cell.length_b   1.000
_cell.length_c   1.000
_cell.angle_alpha   90.00
_cell.angle_beta   90.00
_cell.angle_gamma   90.00
#
_symmetry.space_group_name_H-M   'P 1'
#
loop_
_entity.id
_entity.type
_entity.pdbx_description
1 polymer ?
#
loop_
_entity_poly.entity_id
_entity_poly.type
_entity_poly.pdbx_seq_one_letter_code
_entity_poly.pdbx_strand_id
1 'polypeptide(L)'
;MSDRLTAVDRLDAWRRAAQGGDGSPWLRAAEAEALARFALRFGEGVALMEAVATRFREPVRDTGWEILGDDPEGENWEDHHDPQRALDLLRRKLARARHDGAVLEYKLWLRASHG
;
A
#
# COMPACT_ATOMS: atom_id res chain seq x y z
N MET A 1 6.54 23.57 22.77
CA MET A 1 5.50 22.53 22.71
C MET A 1 5.79 21.66 21.50
N SER A 2 6.23 20.42 21.71
CA SER A 2 6.50 19.48 20.61
C SER A 2 5.23 18.68 20.37
N ASP A 3 4.56 18.96 19.27
CA ASP A 3 3.29 18.35 18.89
C ASP A 3 3.57 16.92 18.37
N ARG A 4 3.57 15.93 19.27
CA ARG A 4 3.63 14.52 18.86
C ARG A 4 2.23 14.09 18.46
N LEU A 5 1.97 14.05 17.15
CA LEU A 5 0.83 13.34 16.59
C LEU A 5 0.82 11.90 17.12
N THR A 6 -0.34 11.45 17.59
CA THR A 6 -0.52 10.05 17.99
C THR A 6 -0.41 9.13 16.77
N ALA A 7 -0.24 7.83 16.98
CA ALA A 7 -0.24 6.87 15.88
C ALA A 7 -1.53 6.92 15.07
N VAL A 8 -2.67 7.20 15.72
CA VAL A 8 -3.98 7.32 15.06
C VAL A 8 -4.07 8.59 14.22
N ASP A 9 -3.64 9.74 14.76
CA ASP A 9 -3.67 11.01 14.01
C ASP A 9 -2.80 10.93 12.75
N ARG A 10 -1.67 10.24 12.86
CA ARG A 10 -0.79 9.98 11.72
C ARG A 10 -1.44 9.09 10.67
N LEU A 11 -2.08 7.99 11.09
CA LEU A 11 -2.80 7.10 10.17
C LEU A 11 -3.96 7.82 9.46
N ASP A 12 -4.70 8.68 10.17
CA ASP A 12 -5.77 9.46 9.56
C ASP A 12 -5.24 10.53 8.60
N ALA A 13 -4.12 11.18 8.93
CA ALA A 13 -3.43 12.08 7.99
C ALA A 13 -2.97 11.34 6.72
N TRP A 14 -2.38 10.15 6.86
CA TRP A 14 -1.97 9.33 5.72
C TRP A 14 -3.15 8.83 4.90
N ARG A 15 -4.26 8.44 5.54
CA ARG A 15 -5.50 8.04 4.85
C ARG A 15 -6.03 9.17 3.98
N ARG A 16 -6.12 10.38 4.53
CA ARG A 16 -6.56 11.56 3.76
C ARG A 16 -5.64 11.86 2.58
N ALA A 17 -4.32 11.75 2.76
CA ALA A 17 -3.36 11.91 1.67
C ALA A 17 -3.56 10.84 0.57
N ALA A 18 -3.79 9.58 0.97
CA ALA A 18 -3.99 8.46 0.07
C ALA A 18 -5.26 8.54 -0.79
N GLN A 19 -6.19 9.45 -0.48
CA GLN A 19 -7.38 9.72 -1.31
C GLN A 19 -7.10 10.77 -2.40
N GLY A 20 -5.99 11.49 -2.30
CA GLY A 20 -5.57 12.50 -3.27
C GLY A 20 -4.76 11.92 -4.44
N GLY A 21 -4.47 12.78 -5.43
CA GLY A 21 -3.70 12.38 -6.62
C GLY A 21 -2.30 11.86 -6.30
N ASP A 22 -1.66 12.39 -5.25
CA ASP A 22 -0.31 11.99 -4.89
C ASP A 22 -0.23 10.69 -4.08
N GLY A 23 -1.33 10.15 -3.55
CA GLY A 23 -1.29 8.97 -2.68
C GLY A 23 -0.69 9.24 -1.30
N SER A 24 -0.49 8.19 -0.51
CA SER A 24 0.14 8.28 0.82
C SER A 24 1.59 8.79 0.73
N PRO A 25 2.24 9.14 1.85
CA PRO A 25 3.70 9.18 1.89
C PRO A 25 4.31 7.81 1.52
N TRP A 26 5.62 7.76 1.29
CA TRP A 26 6.36 6.50 1.19
C TRP A 26 6.45 5.84 2.57
N LEU A 27 6.00 4.60 2.66
CA LEU A 27 5.80 3.85 3.89
C LEU A 27 6.63 2.56 3.86
N ARG A 28 7.10 2.11 5.02
CA ARG A 28 7.62 0.74 5.14
C ARG A 28 6.47 -0.26 5.09
N ALA A 29 6.76 -1.53 4.82
CA ALA A 29 5.75 -2.60 4.73
C ALA A 29 4.77 -2.62 5.92
N ALA A 30 5.28 -2.51 7.16
CA ALA A 30 4.44 -2.52 8.36
C ALA A 30 3.53 -1.28 8.47
N GLU A 31 3.99 -0.13 7.98
CA GLU A 31 3.22 1.12 7.98
C GLU A 31 2.16 1.10 6.88
N ALA A 32 2.50 0.57 5.70
CA ALA A 32 1.56 0.35 4.60
C ALA A 32 0.41 -0.60 5.02
N GLU A 33 0.73 -1.74 5.66
CA GLU A 33 -0.30 -2.64 6.19
C GLU A 33 -1.14 -1.96 7.29
N ALA A 34 -0.50 -1.18 8.18
CA ALA A 34 -1.22 -0.47 9.23
C ALA A 34 -2.21 0.57 8.66
N LEU A 35 -1.80 1.29 7.61
CA LEU A 35 -2.66 2.24 6.90
C LEU A 35 -3.85 1.52 6.23
N ALA A 36 -3.59 0.46 5.47
CA ALA A 36 -4.65 -0.29 4.79
C ALA A 36 -5.65 -0.90 5.78
N ARG A 37 -5.18 -1.47 6.88
CA ARG A 37 -6.06 -1.99 7.95
C ARG A 37 -6.87 -0.88 8.63
N PHE A 38 -6.28 0.30 8.80
CA PHE A 38 -6.98 1.46 9.36
C PHE A 38 -8.11 1.94 8.44
N ALA A 39 -7.85 1.96 7.12
CA ALA A 39 -8.79 2.37 6.08
C ALA A 39 -10.09 1.51 6.05
N LEU A 40 -10.00 0.23 6.41
CA LEU A 40 -11.19 -0.65 6.51
C LEU A 40 -12.28 -0.11 7.43
N ARG A 41 -11.91 0.64 8.48
CA ARG A 41 -12.87 1.27 9.41
C ARG A 41 -13.77 2.30 8.73
N PHE A 42 -13.39 2.76 7.55
CA PHE A 42 -14.08 3.75 6.74
C PHE A 42 -14.68 3.14 5.46
N GLY A 43 -14.62 1.82 5.29
CA GLY A 43 -15.08 1.14 4.07
C GLY A 43 -14.17 1.38 2.85
N GLU A 44 -12.91 1.73 3.10
CA GLU A 44 -11.91 2.06 2.08
C GLU A 44 -10.92 0.90 1.88
N GLY A 45 -10.64 0.58 0.61
CA GLY A 45 -9.66 -0.42 0.19
C GLY A 45 -8.49 0.21 -0.55
N VAL A 46 -7.39 -0.55 -0.69
CA VAL A 46 -6.25 -0.17 -1.54
C VAL A 46 -6.68 -0.27 -3.00
N ALA A 47 -6.64 0.85 -3.71
CA ALA A 47 -6.99 0.95 -5.13
C ALA A 47 -5.74 0.98 -6.03
N LEU A 48 -4.61 1.38 -5.48
CA LEU A 48 -3.31 1.35 -6.14
C LEU A 48 -2.21 1.27 -5.09
N MET A 49 -1.11 0.61 -5.42
CA MET A 49 0.11 0.60 -4.63
C MET A 49 1.29 0.84 -5.56
N GLU A 50 2.16 1.79 -5.24
CA GLU A 50 3.52 1.91 -5.77
C GLU A 50 4.55 1.35 -4.78
N ALA A 51 5.71 0.93 -5.28
CA ALA A 51 6.78 0.30 -4.52
C ALA A 51 8.12 0.68 -5.15
N VAL A 52 9.10 1.03 -4.32
CA VAL A 52 10.42 1.46 -4.78
C VAL A 52 11.51 0.87 -3.88
N ALA A 53 12.62 0.44 -4.49
CA ALA A 53 13.76 -0.06 -3.75
C ALA A 53 14.51 1.09 -3.08
N THR A 54 14.67 1.02 -1.75
CA THR A 54 15.35 2.07 -0.96
C THR A 54 16.88 2.04 -1.10
N ARG A 55 17.45 0.91 -1.53
CA ARG A 55 18.88 0.72 -1.79
C ARG A 55 19.08 -0.25 -2.94
N PHE A 56 19.87 0.14 -3.94
CA PHE A 56 20.40 -0.77 -4.95
C PHE A 56 21.38 -1.75 -4.28
N ARG A 57 20.91 -2.94 -3.91
CA ARG A 57 21.79 -4.09 -3.59
C ARG A 57 21.59 -5.09 -4.72
N GLU A 58 22.47 -4.99 -5.73
CA GLU A 58 22.37 -5.70 -7.01
C GLU A 58 21.07 -5.40 -7.77
N PRO A 59 21.01 -5.55 -9.10
CA PRO A 59 19.74 -5.39 -9.80
C PRO A 59 18.75 -6.40 -9.21
N VAL A 60 17.60 -5.90 -8.74
CA VAL A 60 16.46 -6.78 -8.46
C VAL A 60 16.23 -7.54 -9.76
N ARG A 61 16.44 -8.87 -9.73
CA ARG A 61 16.41 -9.71 -10.94
C ARG A 61 15.03 -9.78 -11.60
N ASP A 62 14.04 -9.14 -10.98
CA ASP A 62 12.72 -8.91 -11.51
C ASP A 62 12.42 -7.41 -11.55
N THR A 63 12.23 -6.87 -12.75
CA THR A 63 11.66 -5.53 -12.99
C THR A 63 10.18 -5.42 -12.59
N GLY A 64 9.55 -6.51 -12.13
CA GLY A 64 8.12 -6.57 -11.77
C GLY A 64 7.70 -5.82 -10.50
N TRP A 65 8.57 -4.99 -9.91
CA TRP A 65 8.26 -4.19 -8.73
C TRP A 65 7.96 -2.72 -9.04
N GLU A 66 8.33 -2.24 -10.24
CA GLU A 66 7.90 -0.95 -10.76
C GLU A 66 6.45 -1.09 -11.25
N ILE A 67 5.53 -0.40 -10.58
CA ILE A 67 4.11 -0.74 -10.57
C ILE A 67 3.35 -0.36 -11.85
N LEU A 68 2.58 -1.30 -12.42
CA LEU A 68 1.11 -1.26 -12.68
C LEU A 68 0.62 -2.35 -13.68
N GLY A 69 -0.37 -3.15 -13.25
CA GLY A 69 -1.48 -3.63 -14.09
C GLY A 69 -1.32 -4.93 -14.89
N ASP A 70 -0.17 -5.59 -14.86
CA ASP A 70 0.03 -6.93 -15.45
C ASP A 70 0.04 -8.03 -14.38
N ASP A 71 -0.77 -7.83 -13.34
CA ASP A 71 -1.02 -8.89 -12.38
C ASP A 71 -2.01 -9.89 -13.02
N PRO A 72 -1.89 -11.20 -12.72
CA PRO A 72 -2.88 -12.18 -13.15
C PRO A 72 -4.32 -11.75 -12.80
N GLU A 73 -5.30 -12.22 -13.56
CA GLU A 73 -6.73 -11.94 -13.30
C GLU A 73 -7.09 -12.24 -11.83
N GLY A 74 -7.71 -11.28 -11.14
CA GLY A 74 -8.01 -11.39 -9.71
C GLY A 74 -6.86 -11.00 -8.77
N GLU A 75 -5.74 -10.52 -9.30
CA GLU A 75 -4.66 -9.83 -8.57
C GLU A 75 -4.51 -8.36 -8.99
N ASN A 76 -5.32 -7.89 -9.93
CA ASN A 76 -5.40 -6.47 -10.26
C ASN A 76 -6.21 -5.72 -9.20
N TRP A 77 -5.72 -4.55 -8.82
CA TRP A 77 -6.39 -3.71 -7.82
C TRP A 77 -7.80 -3.27 -8.26
N GLU A 78 -8.01 -3.13 -9.57
CA GLU A 78 -9.32 -2.80 -10.15
C GLU A 78 -10.36 -3.91 -9.95
N ASP A 79 -9.93 -5.16 -9.79
CA ASP A 79 -10.82 -6.32 -9.54
C ASP A 79 -11.30 -6.40 -8.07
N HIS A 80 -10.83 -5.49 -7.21
CA HIS A 80 -11.04 -5.54 -5.77
C HIS A 80 -11.79 -4.30 -5.26
N HIS A 81 -13.08 -4.24 -5.56
CA HIS A 81 -13.99 -3.29 -4.93
C HIS A 81 -14.29 -3.62 -3.45
N ASP A 82 -13.99 -4.85 -3.01
CA ASP A 82 -14.07 -5.27 -1.60
C ASP A 82 -12.79 -4.84 -0.84
N PRO A 83 -12.90 -3.95 0.17
CA PRO A 83 -11.76 -3.47 0.94
C PRO A 83 -10.96 -4.58 1.63
N GLN A 84 -11.62 -5.66 2.07
CA GLN A 84 -10.97 -6.76 2.76
C GLN A 84 -10.11 -7.57 1.79
N ARG A 85 -10.61 -7.81 0.58
CA ARG A 85 -9.84 -8.48 -0.49
C ARG A 85 -8.63 -7.65 -0.91
N ALA A 86 -8.77 -6.33 -1.00
CA ALA A 86 -7.65 -5.43 -1.28
C ALA A 86 -6.56 -5.49 -0.18
N LEU A 87 -6.94 -5.57 1.10
CA LEU A 87 -5.98 -5.77 2.19
C LEU A 87 -5.25 -7.11 2.09
N ASP A 88 -5.95 -8.18 1.73
CA ASP A 88 -5.33 -9.51 1.59
C ASP A 88 -4.35 -9.55 0.40
N LEU A 89 -4.68 -8.89 -0.72
CA LEU A 89 -3.75 -8.73 -1.84
C LEU A 89 -2.50 -7.95 -1.43
N LEU A 90 -2.66 -6.82 -0.72
CA LEU A 90 -1.54 -6.05 -0.18
C LEU A 90 -0.62 -6.94 0.66
N ARG A 91 -1.19 -7.71 1.60
CA ARG A 91 -0.41 -8.62 2.46
C ARG A 91 0.36 -9.66 1.66
N ARG A 92 -0.25 -10.24 0.61
CA ARG A 92 0.43 -11.19 -0.28
C ARG A 92 1.63 -10.53 -0.98
N LYS A 93 1.46 -9.34 -1.54
CA LYS A 93 2.55 -8.61 -2.22
C LYS A 93 3.67 -8.20 -1.26
N LEU A 94 3.35 -7.73 -0.06
CA LEU A 94 4.34 -7.42 0.99
C LEU A 94 5.11 -8.68 1.43
N ALA A 95 4.40 -9.81 1.60
CA ALA A 95 5.02 -11.08 1.97
C ALA A 95 5.95 -11.59 0.88
N ARG A 96 5.57 -11.44 -0.40
CA ARG A 96 6.40 -11.81 -1.54
C ARG A 96 7.69 -10.97 -1.58
N ALA A 97 7.61 -9.65 -1.47
CA ALA A 97 8.78 -8.78 -1.43
C ALA A 97 9.74 -9.17 -0.30
N ARG A 98 9.21 -9.50 0.89
CA ARG A 98 10.00 -10.00 2.02
C ARG A 98 10.64 -11.35 1.72
N HIS A 99 9.93 -12.28 1.09
CA HIS A 99 10.46 -13.59 0.71
C HIS A 99 11.64 -13.45 -0.25
N ASP A 100 11.53 -12.52 -1.20
CA ASP A 100 12.55 -12.24 -2.21
C ASP A 100 13.72 -11.37 -1.66
N GLY A 101 13.69 -11.04 -0.36
CA GLY A 101 14.73 -10.25 0.30
C GLY A 101 14.76 -8.77 -0.10
N ALA A 102 13.70 -8.28 -0.75
CA ALA A 102 13.61 -6.89 -1.19
C ALA A 102 13.35 -5.93 -0.03
N VAL A 103 14.02 -4.78 -0.05
CA VAL A 103 13.83 -3.70 0.93
C VAL A 103 13.19 -2.50 0.23
N LEU A 104 11.86 -2.51 0.22
CA LEU A 104 11.03 -1.54 -0.50
C LEU A 104 10.34 -0.55 0.45
N GLU A 105 10.05 0.63 -0.10
CA GLU A 105 9.07 1.58 0.40
C GLU A 105 7.84 1.57 -0.51
N TYR A 106 6.67 1.84 0.07
CA TYR A 106 5.38 1.68 -0.59
C TYR A 106 4.56 2.95 -0.50
N LYS A 107 3.82 3.26 -1.57
CA LYS A 107 2.84 4.33 -1.63
C LYS A 107 1.48 3.74 -1.90
N LEU A 108 0.45 4.17 -1.18
CA LEU A 108 -0.91 3.63 -1.32
C LEU A 108 -1.87 4.72 -1.79
N TRP A 109 -2.78 4.35 -2.69
CA TRP A 109 -4.01 5.09 -2.94
C TRP A 109 -5.17 4.29 -2.39
N LEU A 110 -6.07 4.99 -1.69
CA LEU A 110 -7.25 4.42 -1.07
C LEU A 110 -8.49 4.93 -1.77
N ARG A 111 -9.47 4.05 -1.96
CA ARG A 111 -10.77 4.41 -2.52
C ARG A 111 -11.88 3.77 -1.69
N ALA A 112 -12.99 4.49 -1.56
CA ALA A 112 -14.20 3.93 -1.01
C ALA A 112 -14.69 2.77 -1.89
N SER A 113 -15.08 1.68 -1.24
CA SER A 113 -15.84 0.64 -1.92
C SER A 113 -17.17 1.22 -2.40
N HIS A 114 -17.48 1.04 -3.68
CA HIS A 114 -18.84 1.28 -4.17
C HIS A 114 -19.59 -0.02 -3.92
N GLY A 115 -20.66 0.05 -3.11
CA GLY A 115 -21.55 -1.09 -2.88
C GLY A 115 -22.34 -1.47 -4.12
#